data_AF-A0A563EH69-F1
#
_entry.id   AF-A0A563EH69-F1
#
_cell.length_a   1.000
_cell.length_b   1.000
_cell.length_c   1.000
_cell.angle_alpha   90.00
_cell.angle_beta   90.00
_cell.angle_gamma   90.00
#
_symmetry.space_group_name_H-M   'P 1'
#
loop_
_entity.id
_entity.type
_entity.pdbx_description
1 polymer ?
#
loop_
_entity_poly.entity_id
_entity_poly.type
_entity_poly.pdbx_seq_one_letter_code
_entity_poly.pdbx_strand_id
1 'polypeptide(L)' 'MAERKSVLLRLDPAVHDALTRWANDELRSTNAQIEFLLRRALADAGRLPGEAKQMPRRGRPPKEQQSSQEQSG' A
#
# COMPACT_ATOMS: atom_id res chain seq x y z
N MET A 1 -11.93 -4.35 -5.84
CA MET A 1 -10.53 -4.07 -5.45
C MET A 1 -10.04 -5.20 -4.56
N ALA A 2 -8.74 -5.54 -4.51
CA ALA A 2 -8.30 -6.38 -3.38
C ALA A 2 -8.61 -5.59 -2.11
N GLU A 3 -9.28 -6.21 -1.17
CA GLU A 3 -9.58 -5.60 0.12
C GLU A 3 -8.26 -5.18 0.78
N ARG A 4 -8.11 -3.89 1.07
CA ARG A 4 -6.91 -3.38 1.73
C ARG A 4 -7.10 -3.60 3.22
N LYS A 5 -6.28 -4.48 3.81
CA LYS A 5 -6.27 -4.69 5.25
C LYS A 5 -5.59 -3.50 5.93
N SER A 6 -6.31 -2.77 6.78
CA SER A 6 -5.71 -1.79 7.68
C SER A 6 -5.16 -2.50 8.91
N VAL A 7 -3.93 -2.16 9.30
CA VAL A 7 -3.28 -2.68 10.50
C VAL A 7 -2.62 -1.52 11.24
N LEU A 8 -2.66 -1.55 12.57
CA LEU A 8 -1.91 -0.60 13.38
C LEU A 8 -0.47 -1.08 13.51
N LEU A 9 0.46 -0.33 12.93
CA LEU A 9 1.90 -0.59 13.04
C LEU A 9 2.44 0.14 14.26
N ARG A 10 3.15 -0.59 15.13
CA ARG A 10 3.96 0.01 16.19
C ARG A 10 5.37 0.20 15.64
N LEU A 11 5.78 1.46 15.51
CA LEU A 11 7.10 1.84 15.04
C LEU A 11 7.73 2.76 16.07
N ASP A 12 9.06 2.70 16.17
CA ASP A 12 9.81 3.75 16.83
C ASP A 12 9.51 5.11 16.14
N PRO A 13 9.25 6.20 16.88
CA PRO A 13 8.92 7.49 16.28
C PRO A 13 10.01 8.03 15.33
N ALA A 14 11.30 7.85 15.67
CA ALA A 14 12.38 8.32 14.82
C ALA A 14 12.44 7.56 13.50
N VAL A 15 12.10 6.26 13.52
CA VAL A 15 11.98 5.45 12.29
C VAL A 15 10.81 5.92 11.43
N HIS A 16 9.66 6.20 12.05
CA HIS A 16 8.51 6.73 11.33
C HIS A 16 8.83 8.09 10.64
N ASP A 17 9.55 8.96 11.34
CA ASP A 17 9.96 10.26 10.82
C ASP A 17 10.94 10.13 9.66
N ALA A 18 11.91 9.23 9.75
CA ALA A 18 12.83 8.94 8.66
C ALA A 18 12.09 8.42 7.41
N LEU A 19 11.14 7.50 7.59
CA LEU A 19 10.30 6.98 6.50
C LEU A 19 9.45 8.09 5.85
N THR A 20 8.89 8.99 6.66
CA THR A 20 8.09 10.11 6.17
C THR A 20 8.92 11.10 5.36
N ARG A 21 10.12 11.45 5.83
CA ARG A 21 11.06 12.31 5.09
C ARG A 21 11.44 11.69 3.75
N TRP A 22 11.83 10.42 3.75
CA TRP A 22 12.18 9.72 2.52
C TRP A 22 10.98 9.63 1.54
N ALA A 23 9.78 9.36 2.04
CA ALA A 23 8.58 9.36 1.19
C ALA A 23 8.35 10.73 0.53
N ASN A 24 8.55 11.82 1.27
CA ASN A 24 8.43 13.19 0.75
C ASN A 24 9.46 13.48 -0.34
N ASP A 25 10.72 13.06 -0.14
CA ASP A 25 11.79 13.22 -1.13
C ASP A 25 11.45 12.51 -2.46
N GLU A 26 10.74 11.38 -2.40
CA GLU A 26 10.29 10.64 -3.59
C GLU A 26 8.90 11.03 -4.12
N LEU A 27 8.26 12.05 -3.53
CA LEU A 27 6.89 12.47 -3.84
C LEU A 27 5.89 11.29 -3.74
N ARG A 28 5.97 10.53 -2.64
CA ARG A 28 5.07 9.43 -2.28
C ARG A 28 4.43 9.68 -0.92
N SER A 29 3.29 9.03 -0.66
CA SER A 29 2.78 8.96 0.71
C SER A 29 3.62 8.00 1.55
N THR A 30 3.70 8.24 2.86
CA THR A 30 4.40 7.35 3.80
C THR A 30 3.91 5.90 3.70
N ASN A 31 2.60 5.68 3.57
CA ASN A 31 2.04 4.33 3.39
C ASN A 31 2.50 3.66 2.09
N ALA A 32 2.59 4.40 0.99
CA ALA A 32 3.10 3.88 -0.28
C ALA A 32 4.59 3.54 -0.19
N GLN A 33 5.36 4.33 0.56
CA GLN A 33 6.78 4.05 0.83
C GLN A 33 6.95 2.79 1.68
N ILE A 34 6.20 2.66 2.77
CA ILE A 34 6.22 1.47 3.64
C ILE A 34 5.85 0.21 2.83
N GLU A 35 4.78 0.25 2.05
CA GLU A 35 4.37 -0.87 1.19
C GLU A 35 5.46 -1.28 0.19
N PHE A 36 6.11 -0.29 -0.44
CA PHE A 36 7.21 -0.54 -1.37
C PHE A 36 8.38 -1.26 -0.66
N LEU A 37 8.77 -0.77 0.51
CA LEU A 37 9.87 -1.36 1.29
C LEU A 37 9.56 -2.78 1.75
N LEU A 38 8.33 -3.03 2.24
CA LEU A 38 7.91 -4.36 2.67
C LEU A 38 7.92 -5.35 1.51
N ARG A 39 7.40 -4.96 0.34
CA ARG A 39 7.42 -5.81 -0.87
C ARG A 39 8.82 -6.11 -1.34
N ARG A 40 9.68 -5.10 -1.35
CA ARG A 40 11.09 -5.28 -1.71
C ARG A 40 11.79 -6.23 -0.74
N ALA A 41 11.65 -6.02 0.56
CA ALA A 41 12.25 -6.89 1.57
C ALA A 41 11.76 -8.34 1.46
N LEU A 42 10.46 -8.54 1.19
CA LEU A 42 9.90 -9.88 0.93
C LEU A 42 10.47 -10.50 -0.34
N ALA A 43 10.61 -9.74 -1.42
CA ALA A 43 11.19 -10.22 -2.68
C ALA A 43 12.66 -10.60 -2.52
N ASP A 44 13.45 -9.73 -1.89
CA ASP A 44 14.88 -9.93 -1.61
C ASP A 44 15.08 -11.17 -0.71
N ALA A 45 14.14 -11.44 0.21
CA ALA A 45 14.14 -12.64 1.04
C ALA A 45 13.56 -13.89 0.36
N GLY A 46 13.08 -13.81 -0.89
CA GLY A 46 12.42 -14.93 -1.59
C GLY A 46 11.07 -15.34 -1.01
N ARG A 47 10.39 -14.42 -0.30
CA ARG A 47 9.13 -14.64 0.44
C ARG A 47 7.94 -13.87 -0.11
N LEU A 48 8.11 -13.15 -1.22
CA LEU A 48 6.99 -12.42 -1.82
C LEU A 48 5.94 -13.42 -2.34
N PRO A 49 4.67 -13.35 -1.89
CA PRO A 49 3.63 -14.26 -2.38
C PRO A 49 3.37 -14.04 -3.88
N GLY A 50 3.23 -15.14 -4.64
CA GLY A 50 2.97 -15.08 -6.09
C GLY A 50 1.66 -14.39 -6.49
N GLU A 51 0.69 -14.35 -5.59
CA GLU A 51 -0.62 -13.69 -5.78
C GLU A 51 -0.61 -12.18 -5.45
N ALA A 52 0.52 -11.65 -4.96
CA ALA A 52 0.61 -10.26 -4.57
C ALA A 52 0.41 -9.35 -5.79
N LYS A 53 -0.72 -8.62 -5.81
CA LYS A 53 -1.04 -7.69 -6.92
C LYS A 53 0.04 -6.64 -7.10
N GLN A 54 0.25 -6.21 -8.35
CA GLN A 54 1.20 -5.15 -8.69
C GLN A 54 0.84 -3.83 -7.97
N MET A 55 1.86 -3.05 -7.59
CA MET A 55 1.66 -1.73 -7.03
C MET A 55 0.94 -0.81 -8.03
N PRO A 56 -0.14 -0.11 -7.63
CA PRO A 56 -0.79 0.87 -8.50
C PRO A 56 0.18 1.98 -8.89
N ARG A 57 0.10 2.44 -10.15
CA ARG A 57 0.90 3.59 -10.62
C ARG A 57 0.45 4.89 -9.94
N ARG A 58 1.40 5.80 -9.72
CA ARG A 58 1.18 7.14 -9.13
C ARG A 58 0.08 7.88 -9.91
N GLY A 59 -0.85 8.50 -9.18
CA GLY A 59 -1.87 9.39 -9.75
C GLY A 59 -3.10 8.74 -10.40
N ARG A 60 -3.20 7.41 -10.46
CA ARG A 60 -4.42 6.75 -10.97
C ARG A 60 -5.32 6.28 -9.82
N PRO A 61 -6.37 7.04 -9.44
CA PRO A 61 -7.41 6.47 -8.60
C PRO A 61 -8.01 5.26 -9.32
N PRO A 62 -8.18 4.12 -8.62
CA PRO A 62 -8.81 2.94 -9.22
C PRO A 62 -10.28 3.25 -9.53
N LYS A 63 -10.75 2.88 -10.73
CA LYS A 63 -12.15 3.06 -11.14
C LYS A 63 -13.05 2.27 -10.18
N GLU A 64 -13.87 2.98 -9.40
CA GLU A 64 -14.92 2.39 -8.58
C GLU A 64 -15.93 1.72 -9.52
N GLN A 65 -15.99 0.38 -9.50
CA GLN A 65 -17.09 -0.36 -10.09
C GLN A 65 -18.20 -0.35 -9.05
N GLN A 66 -19.19 0.52 -9.26
CA GLN A 66 -20.43 0.57 -8.48
C GLN A 66 -21.11 -0.80 -8.51
N SER A 67 -21.11 -1.48 -7.37
CA SER A 67 -22.02 -2.60 -7.10
C SER A 67 -23.40 -2.01 -6.76
N SER A 68 -24.14 -1.62 -7.80
CA SER A 68 -25.58 -1.45 -7.71
C SER A 68 -26.21 -2.84 -7.83
N GLN A 69 -26.36 -3.52 -6.69
CA GLN A 69 -27.24 -4.68 -6.58
C GLN A 69 -28.36 -4.35 -5.59
N GLU A 70 -29.58 -4.41 -6.12
CA GLU A 70 -30.80 -4.85 -5.43
C GLU A 70 -31.40 -3.93 -4.35
N GLN A 71 -32.13 -2.90 -4.81
CA GLN A 71 -33.45 -2.63 -4.23
C GLN A 71 -34.51 -3.22 -5.17
N SER A 72 -34.77 -4.51 -4.98
CA SER A 72 -36.05 -5.13 -5.36
C SER A 72 -36.91 -5.12 -4.10
N GLY A 73 -38.06 -4.45 -4.18
CA GLY A 73 -39.06 -4.34 -3.12
C GLY A 73 -39.97 -3.16 -3.36
#